data_AF-N8XGA3-F1
#
_entry.id   AF-N8XGA3-F1
#
_cell.length_a   1.000
_cell.length_b   1.000
_cell.length_c   1.000
_cell.angle_alpha   90.00
_cell.angle_beta   90.00
_cell.angle_gamma   90.00
#
_symmetry.space_group_name_H-M   'P 1'
#
loop_
_entity.id
_entity.type
_entity.pdbx_description
1 polymer ?
#
loop_
_entity_poly.entity_id
_entity_poly.type
_entity_poly.pdbx_seq_one_letter_code
_entity_poly.pdbx_strand_id
1 'polypeptide(L)'
;MDFMIQKTLELIENGKVPDPVIRAGIRTLSKKRLAQEGRFDPALAAQRYMDVLTMLKNSEIAIETDKANEQHYELPTAFFQAVLGKRLKYSASIFRNKPV
;
A
#
# COMPACT_ATOMS: atom_id res chain seq x y z
N MET A 1 -21.63 8.63 -1.62
CA MET A 1 -20.65 8.48 -0.52
C MET A 1 -19.33 9.18 -0.88
N ASP A 2 -19.28 9.80 -2.05
CA ASP A 2 -18.04 10.09 -2.77
C ASP A 2 -17.54 11.51 -2.56
N PHE A 3 -18.42 12.45 -2.25
CA PHE A 3 -18.05 13.85 -1.97
C PHE A 3 -17.14 13.99 -0.73
N MET A 4 -17.46 13.29 0.36
CA MET A 4 -16.65 13.34 1.59
C MET A 4 -15.30 12.64 1.41
N ILE A 5 -15.26 11.56 0.61
CA ILE A 5 -14.01 10.87 0.28
C ILE A 5 -13.14 11.79 -0.58
N GLN A 6 -13.70 12.38 -1.65
CA GLN A 6 -13.00 13.27 -2.54
C GLN A 6 -12.45 14.51 -1.82
N LYS A 7 -13.26 15.17 -0.98
CA LYS A 7 -12.80 16.30 -0.16
C LYS A 7 -11.69 15.92 0.83
N THR A 8 -11.76 14.72 1.40
CA THR A 8 -10.71 14.25 2.30
C THR A 8 -9.41 13.98 1.55
N LEU A 9 -9.48 13.39 0.34
CA LEU A 9 -8.32 13.17 -0.53
C LEU A 9 -7.67 14.49 -0.92
N GLU A 10 -8.46 15.49 -1.34
CA GLU A 10 -7.95 16.83 -1.68
C GLU A 10 -7.16 17.46 -0.52
N LEU A 11 -7.64 17.31 0.73
CA LEU A 11 -6.94 17.85 1.89
C LEU A 11 -5.62 17.13 2.15
N ILE A 12 -5.56 15.81 1.95
CA ILE A 12 -4.36 15.01 2.13
C ILE A 12 -3.33 15.35 1.04
N GLU A 13 -3.76 15.40 -0.22
CA GLU A 13 -2.89 15.70 -1.38
C GLU A 13 -2.28 17.10 -1.29
N ASN A 14 -3.02 18.07 -0.74
CA ASN A 14 -2.53 19.43 -0.52
C ASN A 14 -1.72 19.59 0.79
N GLY A 15 -1.41 18.51 1.51
CA GLY A 15 -0.63 18.55 2.75
C GLY A 15 -1.32 19.27 3.92
N LYS A 16 -2.65 19.43 3.88
CA LYS A 16 -3.42 20.15 4.91
C LYS A 16 -3.74 19.29 6.13
N VAL A 17 -3.50 17.98 6.06
CA VAL A 17 -3.76 17.04 7.15
C VAL A 17 -2.45 16.72 7.88
N PRO A 18 -2.38 16.90 9.22
CA PRO A 18 -1.19 16.57 9.98
C PRO A 18 -0.81 15.09 9.91
N ASP A 19 0.49 14.82 9.83
CA ASP A 19 1.09 13.48 9.79
C ASP A 19 0.53 12.48 10.84
N PRO A 20 0.35 12.87 12.12
CA PRO A 20 -0.21 11.95 13.11
C PRO A 20 -1.64 11.49 12.78
N VAL A 21 -2.45 12.37 12.16
CA VAL A 21 -3.83 12.07 11.76
C VAL A 21 -3.83 11.09 10.59
N ILE A 22 -2.98 11.33 9.58
CA ILE A 22 -2.79 10.41 8.45
C ILE A 22 -2.38 9.03 8.98
N ARG A 23 -1.38 8.98 9.88
CA ARG A 23 -0.90 7.72 10.50
C ARG A 23 -2.00 7.01 11.29
N ALA A 24 -2.87 7.74 12.00
CA ALA A 24 -3.99 7.16 12.74
C ALA A 24 -5.02 6.52 11.79
N GLY A 25 -5.34 7.20 10.68
CA GLY A 25 -6.20 6.67 9.62
C GLY A 25 -5.66 5.39 9.02
N ILE A 26 -4.40 5.40 8.58
CA ILE A 26 -3.71 4.22 8.03
C ILE A 26 -3.77 3.04 9.02
N ARG A 27 -3.40 3.25 10.29
CA ARG A 27 -3.42 2.19 11.31
C ARG A 27 -4.81 1.62 11.53
N THR A 28 -5.84 2.45 11.46
CA THR A 28 -7.23 2.02 11.61
C THR A 28 -7.66 1.13 10.44
N LEU A 29 -7.35 1.54 9.21
CA LEU A 29 -7.62 0.74 8.00
C LEU A 29 -6.85 -0.57 8.00
N SER A 30 -5.57 -0.55 8.38
CA SER A 30 -4.76 -1.78 8.51
C SER A 30 -5.33 -2.73 9.56
N LYS A 31 -5.76 -2.22 10.73
CA LYS A 31 -6.41 -3.06 11.77
C LYS A 31 -7.70 -3.69 11.26
N LYS A 32 -8.55 -2.90 10.59
CA LYS A 32 -9.78 -3.40 9.98
C LYS A 32 -9.49 -4.50 8.96
N ARG A 33 -8.51 -4.30 8.07
CA ARG A 33 -8.11 -5.30 7.08
C ARG A 33 -7.59 -6.57 7.74
N LEU A 34 -6.74 -6.45 8.75
CA LEU A 34 -6.23 -7.61 9.48
C LEU A 34 -7.34 -8.42 10.16
N ALA A 35 -8.34 -7.76 10.74
CA ALA A 35 -9.51 -8.45 11.29
C ALA A 35 -10.30 -9.18 10.20
N GLN A 36 -10.52 -8.55 9.04
CA GLN A 36 -11.18 -9.17 7.88
C GLN A 36 -10.41 -10.38 7.33
N GLU A 37 -9.08 -10.39 7.42
CA GLU A 37 -8.22 -11.51 7.04
C GLU A 37 -8.09 -12.59 8.15
N GLY A 38 -8.92 -12.52 9.21
CA GLY A 38 -8.94 -13.55 10.24
C GLY A 38 -7.78 -13.49 11.23
N ARG A 39 -7.18 -12.31 11.47
CA ARG A 39 -6.07 -12.16 12.45
C ARG A 39 -6.34 -12.76 13.83
N PHE A 40 -7.62 -12.79 14.24
CA PHE A 40 -8.04 -13.31 15.54
C PHE A 40 -8.94 -14.57 15.42
N ASP A 41 -9.07 -15.13 14.21
CA ASP A 41 -9.86 -16.32 13.92
C ASP A 41 -9.11 -17.18 12.89
N PRO A 42 -8.40 -18.23 13.34
CA PRO A 42 -7.61 -19.10 12.47
C PRO A 42 -8.45 -19.83 11.41
N ALA A 43 -9.70 -20.18 11.71
CA ALA A 43 -10.57 -20.86 10.75
C ALA A 43 -10.97 -19.90 9.62
N LEU A 44 -11.33 -18.67 9.98
CA LEU A 44 -11.57 -17.60 9.00
C LEU A 44 -10.30 -17.31 8.18
N ALA A 45 -9.13 -17.21 8.82
CA ALA A 45 -7.87 -16.96 8.11
C ALA A 45 -7.55 -18.05 7.08
N ALA A 46 -7.75 -19.33 7.46
CA ALA A 46 -7.56 -20.46 6.55
C ALA A 46 -8.56 -20.41 5.38
N GLN A 47 -9.82 -20.11 5.64
CA GLN A 47 -10.84 -19.95 4.59
C GLN A 47 -10.45 -18.81 3.63
N ARG A 48 -10.10 -17.64 4.16
CA ARG A 48 -9.66 -16.47 3.36
C ARG A 48 -8.47 -16.78 2.47
N TYR A 49 -7.49 -17.50 3.02
CA TYR A 49 -6.33 -17.96 2.26
C TYR A 49 -6.74 -18.86 1.09
N MET A 50 -7.60 -19.85 1.34
CA MET A 50 -8.06 -20.77 0.29
C MET A 50 -8.91 -20.07 -0.78
N ASP A 51 -9.75 -19.12 -0.39
CA ASP A 51 -10.55 -18.31 -1.31
C ASP A 51 -9.64 -17.51 -2.26
N VAL A 52 -8.64 -16.82 -1.71
CA VAL A 52 -7.68 -16.03 -2.50
C VAL A 52 -6.84 -16.94 -3.40
N LEU A 53 -6.35 -18.07 -2.88
CA LEU A 53 -5.56 -19.02 -3.67
C LEU A 53 -6.38 -19.57 -4.85
N THR A 54 -7.64 -19.94 -4.62
CA THR A 54 -8.53 -20.47 -5.65
C THR A 54 -8.84 -19.40 -6.69
N MET A 55 -9.09 -18.16 -6.25
CA MET A 55 -9.28 -17.03 -7.16
C MET A 55 -8.05 -16.81 -8.04
N LEU A 56 -6.85 -16.73 -7.45
CA LEU A 56 -5.60 -16.47 -8.18
C LEU A 56 -5.25 -17.57 -9.16
N LYS A 57 -5.49 -18.84 -8.83
CA LYS A 57 -5.28 -19.99 -9.74
C LYS A 57 -6.12 -19.91 -11.01
N ASN A 58 -7.28 -19.25 -10.94
CA ASN A 58 -8.21 -19.09 -12.06
C ASN A 58 -8.15 -17.69 -12.68
N SER A 59 -7.27 -16.82 -12.19
CA SER A 59 -7.08 -15.46 -12.72
C SER A 59 -6.03 -15.45 -13.82
N GLU A 60 -6.06 -14.42 -14.66
CA GLU A 60 -4.97 -14.17 -15.60
C GLU A 60 -3.65 -13.93 -14.87
N ILE A 61 -2.53 -14.28 -15.51
CA ILE A 61 -1.19 -14.10 -14.93
C ILE A 61 -0.92 -12.63 -14.61
N ALA A 62 -1.42 -11.72 -15.45
CA ALA A 62 -1.38 -10.28 -15.22
C ALA A 62 -2.63 -9.65 -15.86
N ILE A 63 -3.29 -8.78 -15.10
CA ILE A 63 -4.44 -7.99 -15.54
C ILE A 63 -3.94 -6.55 -15.71
N GLU A 64 -4.43 -5.84 -16.73
CA GLU A 64 -4.08 -4.44 -17.01
C GLU A 64 -2.56 -4.17 -17.18
N THR A 65 -1.87 -5.04 -17.92
CA THR A 65 -0.41 -4.95 -18.15
C THR A 65 0.05 -3.59 -18.66
N ASP A 66 -0.76 -2.93 -19.48
CA ASP A 66 -0.43 -1.63 -20.08
C ASP A 66 -0.55 -0.49 -19.06
N LYS A 67 -1.58 -0.52 -18.20
CA LYS A 67 -1.75 0.47 -17.12
C LYS A 67 -0.69 0.35 -16.03
N ALA A 68 -0.18 -0.86 -15.79
CA ALA A 68 0.94 -1.04 -14.88
C ALA A 68 2.16 -0.23 -15.38
N ASN A 69 2.42 -0.22 -16.69
CA ASN A 69 3.51 0.57 -17.26
C ASN A 69 3.24 2.08 -17.15
N GLU A 70 2.02 2.54 -17.41
CA GLU A 70 1.64 3.96 -17.27
C GLU A 70 1.71 4.46 -15.81
N GLN A 71 1.42 3.59 -14.84
CA GLN A 71 1.51 3.88 -13.40
C GLN A 71 2.93 3.68 -12.82
N HIS A 72 3.89 3.21 -13.61
CA HIS A 72 5.26 2.92 -13.17
C HIS A 72 6.30 3.91 -13.70
N TYR A 73 6.71 4.83 -12.81
CA TYR A 73 8.02 5.49 -12.75
C TYR A 73 8.51 6.32 -13.94
N GLU A 74 7.63 7.02 -14.66
CA GLU A 74 8.07 8.14 -15.50
C GLU A 74 8.36 9.41 -14.68
N LEU A 75 9.05 9.25 -13.54
CA LEU A 75 9.58 10.38 -12.81
C LEU A 75 11.03 10.64 -13.24
N PRO A 76 11.47 11.91 -13.29
CA PRO A 76 12.86 12.23 -13.61
C PRO A 76 13.82 11.52 -12.66
N THR A 77 14.94 11.01 -13.18
CA THR A 77 15.99 10.34 -12.38
C THR A 77 16.42 11.15 -11.16
N ALA A 78 16.44 12.49 -11.28
CA ALA A 78 16.77 13.41 -10.19
C ALA A 78 15.86 13.24 -8.96
N PHE A 79 14.58 12.90 -9.15
CA PHE A 79 13.67 12.62 -8.05
C PHE A 79 14.12 11.39 -7.26
N PHE A 80 14.43 10.28 -7.94
CA PHE A 80 14.89 9.06 -7.28
C PHE A 80 16.24 9.26 -6.57
N GLN A 81 17.14 10.05 -7.15
CA GLN A 81 18.40 10.42 -6.51
C GLN A 81 18.19 11.24 -5.22
N ALA A 82 17.12 12.01 -5.13
CA ALA A 82 16.78 12.80 -3.95
C ALA A 82 16.13 11.99 -2.83
N VAL A 83 15.32 10.95 -3.15
CA VAL A 83 14.51 10.23 -2.15
C VAL A 83 15.00 8.81 -1.83
N LEU A 84 15.84 8.21 -2.68
CA LEU A 84 16.40 6.87 -2.46
C LEU A 84 17.86 6.93 -2.01
N GLY A 85 18.35 5.84 -1.43
CA GLY A 85 19.77 5.70 -1.09
C GLY A 85 20.68 5.58 -2.32
N LYS A 86 22.01 5.57 -2.11
CA LYS A 86 23.05 5.57 -3.17
C LYS A 86 22.88 4.56 -4.31
N ARG A 87 22.23 3.42 -4.04
CA ARG A 87 22.00 2.34 -5.03
C ARG A 87 20.64 2.43 -5.72
N LEU A 88 19.87 3.49 -5.47
CA LEU A 88 18.52 3.71 -5.98
C LEU A 88 17.58 2.50 -5.77
N LYS A 89 17.78 1.76 -4.66
CA LYS A 89 17.02 0.54 -4.37
C LYS A 89 15.60 0.91 -3.97
N TYR A 90 14.63 0.57 -4.81
CA TYR A 90 13.21 0.78 -4.54
C TYR A 90 12.50 -0.49 -4.06
N SER A 91 12.95 -0.99 -2.90
CA SER A 91 12.31 -2.09 -2.18
C SER A 91 12.85 -2.15 -0.75
N ALA A 92 12.26 -2.99 0.11
CA ALA A 92 12.60 -3.07 1.53
C ALA A 92 14.12 -3.19 1.79
N SER A 93 14.61 -2.47 2.81
CA SER A 93 16.02 -2.50 3.23
C SER A 93 16.13 -3.10 4.63
N ILE A 94 17.28 -3.72 4.91
CA ILE A 94 17.60 -4.26 6.24
C ILE A 94 18.41 -3.22 7.03
N PHE A 95 17.91 -2.84 8.20
CA PHE A 95 18.59 -1.95 9.14
C PHE A 95 19.02 -2.77 10.35
N ARG A 96 20.31 -3.10 10.44
CA ARG A 96 20.86 -3.96 11.52
C ARG A 96 20.89 -3.26 12.88
N ASN A 97 21.04 -1.95 12.86
CA ASN A 97 21.06 -1.10 14.04
C ASN A 97 19.88 -0.14 13.98
N LYS A 98 19.44 0.37 15.13
CA LYS A 98 18.44 1.45 15.15
C LYS A 98 18.97 2.62 14.31
N PRO A 99 18.18 3.16 13.38
CA PRO A 99 18.53 4.42 12.75
C PRO A 99 18.63 5.47 13.85
N VAL A 100 19.72 6.26 13.80
CA VAL A 100 19.92 7.43 14.66
C VAL A 100 18.88 8.48 14.30
#